data_AF-A0A0M2KJ79-F1
#
_entry.id   AF-A0A0M2KJ79-F1
#
_cell.length_a   1.000
_cell.length_b   1.000
_cell.length_c   1.000
_cell.angle_alpha   90.00
_cell.angle_beta   90.00
_cell.angle_gamma   90.00
#
_symmetry.space_group_name_H-M   'P 1'
#
loop_
_entity.id
_entity.type
_entity.pdbx_description
1 polymer ?
#
loop_
_entity_poly.entity_id
_entity_poly.type
_entity_poly.pdbx_seq_one_letter_code
_entity_poly.pdbx_strand_id
1 'polypeptide(L)'
;MMNISGAPSINAAGGISVPGALAMGDRQPKVTQYIFIQNDTYTDPSSIWSVQKLSNTQYAMPNATAPRGSIYIGVFLRDIDGDTSHGRLDSTVEWTVSDPSIATYKTPSASGQTIFGLLRAGKVLITCRWNGLVSVLTITAT
;
A
#
# COMPACT_ATOMS: atom_id res chain seq x y z
N MET A 1 22.57 4.78 -39.23
CA MET A 1 23.05 5.74 -38.22
C MET A 1 22.31 5.45 -36.94
N MET A 2 22.97 4.83 -35.95
CA MET A 2 22.44 4.68 -34.60
C MET A 2 22.69 6.00 -33.87
N ASN A 3 21.64 6.62 -33.34
CA ASN A 3 21.78 7.69 -32.37
C ASN A 3 21.45 7.11 -30.99
N ILE A 4 22.49 6.97 -30.16
CA ILE A 4 22.38 6.62 -28.75
C ILE A 4 22.58 7.94 -27.99
N SER A 5 21.49 8.47 -27.45
CA SER A 5 21.45 9.55 -26.47
C SER A 5 20.18 9.30 -25.66
N GLY A 6 20.15 9.08 -24.34
CA GLY A 6 21.03 9.59 -23.31
C GLY A 6 20.12 10.30 -22.30
N ALA A 7 19.74 9.60 -21.22
CA ALA A 7 19.44 10.09 -19.87
C ALA A 7 18.62 9.02 -19.11
N PRO A 8 19.02 8.60 -17.90
CA PRO A 8 18.07 7.98 -16.99
C PRO A 8 16.98 9.01 -16.68
N SER A 9 15.74 8.75 -17.10
CA SER A 9 14.61 9.59 -16.72
C SER A 9 14.45 9.49 -15.20
N ILE A 10 14.81 10.56 -14.51
CA ILE A 10 14.39 10.80 -13.13
C ILE A 10 12.87 10.80 -13.10
N ASN A 11 12.25 9.73 -12.61
CA ASN A 11 10.82 9.71 -12.35
C ASN A 11 10.54 10.71 -11.22
N ALA A 12 10.25 11.95 -11.61
CA ALA A 12 9.75 13.00 -10.74
C ALA A 12 8.27 12.75 -10.45
N ALA A 13 7.98 11.70 -9.69
CA ALA A 13 6.71 11.53 -8.98
C ALA A 13 6.95 10.48 -7.89
N GLY A 14 6.77 10.86 -6.62
CA GLY A 14 6.99 10.02 -5.44
C GLY A 14 5.96 8.89 -5.26
N GLY A 15 5.64 8.19 -6.34
CA GLY A 15 4.80 7.00 -6.37
C GLY A 15 5.63 5.74 -6.16
N ILE A 16 4.98 4.73 -5.60
CA ILE A 16 5.53 3.41 -5.31
C ILE A 16 5.37 2.55 -6.58
N SER A 17 6.46 2.03 -7.14
CA SER A 17 6.46 1.30 -8.43
C SER A 17 6.45 -0.23 -8.22
N VAL A 18 5.65 -0.97 -9.01
CA VAL A 18 5.58 -2.45 -8.96
C VAL A 18 5.60 -3.09 -10.36
N PRO A 19 6.65 -3.85 -10.72
CA PRO A 19 6.64 -4.71 -11.91
C PRO A 19 5.87 -6.02 -11.71
N GLY A 20 5.03 -6.42 -12.69
CA GLY A 20 4.37 -7.75 -12.72
C GLY A 20 2.99 -7.83 -12.07
N ALA A 21 2.28 -6.71 -11.90
CA ALA A 21 0.95 -6.70 -11.31
C ALA A 21 -0.09 -7.44 -12.18
N LEU A 22 -0.89 -8.29 -11.55
CA LEU A 22 -2.06 -8.91 -12.16
C LEU A 22 -3.19 -7.89 -12.32
N ALA A 23 -3.87 -7.90 -13.47
CA ALA A 23 -5.07 -7.11 -13.69
C ALA A 23 -6.27 -7.73 -12.96
N MET A 24 -7.10 -6.89 -12.32
CA MET A 24 -8.33 -7.34 -11.66
C MET A 24 -9.33 -7.91 -12.69
N GLY A 25 -9.84 -9.12 -12.48
CA GLY A 25 -10.85 -9.71 -13.37
C GLY A 25 -11.17 -11.20 -13.18
N ASP A 26 -10.25 -12.01 -12.65
CA ASP A 26 -10.43 -13.48 -12.71
C ASP A 26 -10.91 -14.08 -11.37
N ARG A 27 -12.24 -14.21 -11.29
CA ARG A 27 -13.12 -14.73 -10.22
C ARG A 27 -12.62 -15.96 -9.41
N GLN A 28 -12.86 -15.95 -8.08
CA GLN A 28 -13.40 -17.03 -7.18
C GLN A 28 -13.73 -16.41 -5.75
N PRO A 29 -14.66 -16.96 -4.92
CA PRO A 29 -15.73 -16.18 -4.23
C PRO A 29 -15.61 -15.82 -2.72
N LYS A 30 -16.57 -14.96 -2.30
CA LYS A 30 -17.25 -14.71 -0.98
C LYS A 30 -16.47 -14.13 0.23
N VAL A 31 -15.85 -12.97 0.06
CA VAL A 31 -15.90 -11.88 1.05
C VAL A 31 -16.11 -10.59 0.27
N THR A 32 -17.10 -9.78 0.62
CA THR A 32 -17.48 -8.60 -0.18
C THR A 32 -16.46 -7.48 -0.07
N GLN A 33 -15.68 -7.43 1.02
CA GLN A 33 -14.84 -6.29 1.36
C GLN A 33 -13.42 -6.70 1.80
N TYR A 34 -12.47 -5.82 1.53
CA TYR A 34 -11.11 -5.88 2.04
C TYR A 34 -10.63 -4.50 2.48
N ILE A 35 -9.59 -4.46 3.31
CA ILE A 35 -8.95 -3.21 3.69
C ILE A 35 -7.65 -3.02 2.90
N PHE A 36 -7.47 -1.83 2.38
CA PHE A 36 -6.44 -1.47 1.41
C PHE A 36 -5.55 -0.35 1.95
N ILE A 37 -4.25 -0.61 2.15
CA ILE A 37 -3.27 0.37 2.60
C ILE A 37 -2.75 1.09 1.37
N GLN A 38 -2.89 2.42 1.33
CA GLN A 38 -2.40 3.23 0.20
C GLN A 38 -1.73 4.50 0.66
N ASN A 39 -0.89 5.05 -0.21
CA ASN A 39 -0.42 6.42 -0.09
C ASN A 39 -1.64 7.35 -0.16
N ASP A 40 -1.81 8.16 0.86
CA ASP A 40 -2.99 8.99 1.06
C ASP A 40 -2.87 10.37 0.39
N THR A 41 -1.66 10.73 -0.06
CA THR A 41 -1.42 11.94 -0.86
C THR A 41 -1.76 11.73 -2.34
N TYR A 42 -1.79 10.47 -2.80
CA TYR A 42 -2.10 10.11 -4.18
C TYR A 42 -3.22 9.08 -4.21
N THR A 43 -4.45 9.57 -4.35
CA THR A 43 -5.67 8.75 -4.38
C THR A 43 -6.06 8.28 -5.79
N ASP A 44 -5.31 8.69 -6.82
CA ASP A 44 -5.51 8.24 -8.19
C ASP A 44 -5.04 6.77 -8.33
N PRO A 45 -5.93 5.83 -8.72
CA PRO A 45 -5.59 4.41 -8.91
C PRO A 45 -4.56 4.15 -10.02
N SER A 46 -4.05 5.17 -10.71
CA SER A 46 -2.99 5.02 -11.73
C SER A 46 -1.65 4.48 -11.20
N SER A 47 -1.41 4.50 -9.87
CA SER A 47 -0.36 3.69 -9.24
C SER A 47 -0.88 2.27 -8.99
N ILE A 48 -0.47 1.33 -9.83
CA ILE A 48 -0.87 -0.09 -9.76
C ILE A 48 -0.25 -0.76 -8.52
N TRP A 49 -1.01 -0.79 -7.43
CA TRP A 49 -0.72 -1.63 -6.27
C TRP A 49 -1.32 -3.02 -6.51
N SER A 50 -0.50 -4.07 -6.56
CA SER A 50 -1.02 -5.43 -6.64
C SER A 50 -1.62 -5.84 -5.29
N VAL A 51 -2.89 -6.24 -5.26
CA VAL A 51 -3.54 -6.84 -4.08
C VAL A 51 -3.70 -8.33 -4.32
N GLN A 52 -3.18 -9.15 -3.41
CA GLN A 52 -3.30 -10.60 -3.43
C GLN A 52 -4.19 -11.04 -2.26
N LYS A 53 -5.30 -11.73 -2.55
CA LYS A 53 -6.10 -12.40 -1.52
C LYS A 53 -5.33 -13.62 -1.01
N LEU A 54 -5.03 -13.65 0.29
CA LEU A 54 -4.40 -14.80 0.95
C LEU A 54 -5.43 -15.71 1.62
N SER A 55 -6.49 -15.11 2.17
CA SER A 55 -7.64 -15.81 2.75
C SER A 55 -8.89 -14.95 2.61
N ASN A 56 -10.01 -15.39 3.18
CA ASN A 56 -11.24 -14.60 3.20
C ASN A 56 -11.07 -13.25 3.90
N THR A 57 -10.26 -13.20 4.95
CA THR A 57 -10.07 -12.00 5.76
C THR A 57 -8.71 -11.35 5.58
N GLN A 58 -7.79 -11.96 4.82
CA GLN A 58 -6.42 -11.48 4.71
C GLN A 58 -6.01 -11.18 3.27
N TYR A 59 -5.42 -10.01 3.09
CA TYR A 59 -4.92 -9.51 1.81
C TYR A 59 -3.45 -9.08 1.97
N ALA A 60 -2.68 -9.24 0.91
CA ALA A 60 -1.30 -8.81 0.83
C ALA A 60 -1.13 -7.79 -0.30
N MET A 61 -0.31 -6.77 -0.06
CA MET A 61 0.19 -5.86 -1.08
C MET A 61 1.70 -6.06 -1.20
N PRO A 62 2.17 -6.95 -2.08
CA PRO A 62 3.58 -7.18 -2.25
C PRO A 62 4.27 -6.05 -3.03
N ASN A 63 5.59 -6.00 -2.89
CA ASN A 63 6.50 -5.31 -3.81
C ASN A 63 6.40 -3.79 -3.88
N ALA A 64 5.87 -3.13 -2.85
CA ALA A 64 5.97 -1.67 -2.77
C ALA A 64 7.44 -1.23 -2.58
N THR A 65 7.86 -0.19 -3.28
CA THR A 65 9.14 0.51 -3.06
C THR A 65 8.93 1.98 -2.78
N ALA A 66 9.54 2.54 -1.73
CA ALA A 66 9.47 3.97 -1.45
C ALA A 66 10.84 4.49 -0.96
N PRO A 67 11.21 5.73 -1.31
CA PRO A 67 12.42 6.34 -0.78
C PRO A 67 12.30 6.53 0.74
N ARG A 68 13.44 6.53 1.44
CA ARG A 68 13.50 6.97 2.85
C ARG A 68 12.85 8.34 3.03
N GLY A 69 12.19 8.51 4.17
CA GLY A 69 11.45 9.72 4.51
C GLY A 69 10.05 9.43 5.02
N SER A 70 9.22 10.48 5.05
CA SER A 70 7.84 10.40 5.53
C SER A 70 6.89 10.22 4.35
N ILE A 71 6.02 9.21 4.42
CA ILE A 71 4.89 9.04 3.52
C ILE A 71 3.60 9.10 4.33
N TYR A 72 2.56 9.72 3.76
CA TYR A 72 1.23 9.66 4.34
C TYR A 72 0.54 8.40 3.82
N ILE A 73 0.06 7.56 4.71
CA ILE A 73 -0.69 6.36 4.36
C ILE A 73 -2.03 6.33 5.09
N GLY A 74 -3.02 5.74 4.44
CA GLY A 74 -4.33 5.48 5.01
C GLY A 74 -4.80 4.07 4.65
N VAL A 75 -5.76 3.57 5.42
CA VAL A 75 -6.44 2.30 5.12
C VAL A 75 -7.82 2.58 4.59
N PHE A 76 -8.19 1.94 3.50
CA PHE A 76 -9.43 2.18 2.77
C PHE A 76 -10.21 0.88 2.67
N LEU A 77 -11.51 0.96 2.88
CA LEU A 77 -12.39 -0.18 2.68
C LEU A 77 -12.77 -0.24 1.19
N ARG A 78 -12.62 -1.40 0.56
CA ARG A 78 -12.93 -1.61 -0.85
C ARG A 78 -13.73 -2.88 -1.08
N ASP A 79 -14.58 -2.86 -2.10
CA ASP A 79 -15.26 -4.06 -2.59
C ASP A 79 -14.41 -4.83 -3.59
N ILE A 80 -14.47 -6.16 -3.52
CA ILE A 80 -13.77 -7.04 -4.47
C ILE A 80 -14.46 -7.07 -5.83
N ASP A 81 -15.79 -7.03 -5.86
CA ASP A 81 -16.59 -7.32 -7.07
C ASP A 81 -16.77 -6.11 -8.00
N GLY A 82 -16.24 -4.93 -7.65
CA GLY A 82 -16.39 -3.72 -8.47
C GLY A 82 -15.34 -2.63 -8.26
N ASP A 83 -14.29 -2.88 -7.48
CA ASP A 83 -13.30 -1.87 -7.04
C ASP A 83 -13.95 -0.59 -6.47
N THR A 84 -15.14 -0.73 -5.87
CA THR A 84 -15.83 0.38 -5.24
C THR A 84 -15.07 0.74 -3.97
N SER A 85 -14.60 1.99 -3.89
CA SER A 85 -14.04 2.56 -2.67
C SER A 85 -15.15 3.02 -1.74
N HIS A 86 -15.12 2.55 -0.49
CA HIS A 86 -16.00 3.01 0.60
C HIS A 86 -15.38 4.17 1.40
N GLY A 87 -14.19 4.64 0.98
CA GLY A 87 -13.45 5.70 1.66
C GLY A 87 -12.45 5.19 2.69
N ARG A 88 -11.80 6.14 3.36
CA ARG A 88 -10.76 5.89 4.36
C ARG A 88 -11.42 5.46 5.67
N LEU A 89 -10.93 4.37 6.23
CA LEU A 89 -11.24 3.96 7.60
C LEU A 89 -10.65 4.96 8.59
N ASP A 90 -11.23 5.06 9.78
CA ASP A 90 -10.84 6.02 10.81
C ASP A 90 -9.70 5.51 11.72
N SER A 91 -9.50 6.15 12.88
CA SER A 91 -8.48 5.77 13.86
C SER A 91 -8.69 4.40 14.53
N THR A 92 -9.79 3.69 14.25
CA THR A 92 -10.06 2.36 14.83
C THR A 92 -9.22 1.24 14.20
N VAL A 93 -8.54 1.52 13.09
CA VAL A 93 -7.62 0.56 12.46
C VAL A 93 -6.40 0.34 13.37
N GLU A 94 -6.10 -0.92 13.66
CA GLU A 94 -4.88 -1.31 14.36
C GLU A 94 -3.72 -1.43 13.37
N TRP A 95 -2.54 -0.93 13.74
CA TRP A 95 -1.35 -0.95 12.91
C TRP A 95 -0.21 -1.68 13.62
N THR A 96 0.58 -2.45 12.89
CA THR A 96 1.87 -2.97 13.35
C THR A 96 2.92 -2.90 12.26
N VAL A 97 4.18 -2.81 12.68
CA VAL A 97 5.35 -2.83 11.79
C VAL A 97 6.27 -3.95 12.23
N SER A 98 6.76 -4.75 11.28
CA SER A 98 7.59 -5.92 11.60
C SER A 98 8.98 -5.57 12.12
N ASP A 99 9.52 -4.39 11.76
CA ASP A 99 10.83 -3.91 12.19
C ASP A 99 10.82 -2.39 12.42
N PRO A 100 10.75 -1.93 13.69
CA PRO A 100 10.73 -0.50 14.02
C PRO A 100 12.05 0.22 13.71
N SER A 101 13.14 -0.50 13.46
CA SER A 101 14.43 0.09 13.08
C SER A 101 14.48 0.48 11.60
N ILE A 102 13.66 -0.15 10.76
CA ILE A 102 13.51 0.16 9.33
C ILE A 102 12.39 1.18 9.13
N ALA A 103 11.26 1.02 9.84
CA ALA A 103 10.14 1.93 9.69
C ALA A 103 9.33 2.12 10.96
N THR A 104 8.70 3.28 11.09
CA THR A 104 7.82 3.62 12.21
C THR A 104 6.59 4.37 11.71
N TYR A 105 5.59 4.54 12.56
CA TYR A 105 4.42 5.35 12.25
C TYR A 105 4.02 6.18 13.46
N LYS A 106 3.42 7.33 13.20
CA LYS A 106 2.81 8.14 14.26
C LYS A 106 1.43 7.60 14.59
N THR A 107 0.90 8.00 15.74
CA THR A 107 -0.51 7.75 16.06
C THR A 107 -1.39 8.20 14.89
N PRO A 108 -2.26 7.31 14.35
CA PRO A 108 -3.19 7.69 13.29
C PRO A 108 -4.07 8.87 13.70
N SER A 109 -4.39 9.75 12.75
CA SER A 109 -5.37 10.81 12.94
C SER A 109 -6.76 10.21 13.16
N ALA A 110 -7.70 11.01 13.71
CA ALA A 110 -9.10 10.61 13.81
C ALA A 110 -9.72 10.21 12.46
N SER A 111 -9.18 10.73 11.35
CA SER A 111 -9.60 10.38 10.00
C SER A 111 -8.87 9.16 9.42
N GLY A 112 -8.04 8.47 10.21
CA GLY A 112 -7.34 7.22 9.88
C GLY A 112 -6.14 7.33 8.93
N GLN A 113 -5.65 8.55 8.74
CA GLN A 113 -4.36 8.79 8.09
C GLN A 113 -3.23 8.69 9.12
N THR A 114 -2.09 8.10 8.75
CA THR A 114 -0.87 8.19 9.54
C THR A 114 0.34 8.61 8.71
N ILE A 115 1.31 9.24 9.38
CA ILE A 115 2.63 9.48 8.81
C ILE A 115 3.49 8.25 9.10
N PHE A 116 3.88 7.57 8.04
CA PHE A 116 4.80 6.44 8.08
C PHE A 116 6.21 6.92 7.74
N GLY A 117 7.16 6.70 8.64
CA GLY A 117 8.57 7.06 8.46
C GLY A 117 9.38 5.85 8.05
N LEU A 118 10.00 5.89 6.87
CA LEU A 118 10.98 4.92 6.39
C LEU A 118 12.38 5.43 6.76
N LEU A 119 12.94 4.85 7.82
CA LEU A 119 14.12 5.34 8.53
C LEU A 119 15.42 4.86 7.88
N ARG A 120 15.42 3.62 7.39
CA ARG A 120 16.60 2.93 6.83
C ARG A 120 16.19 2.13 5.61
N ALA A 121 17.15 1.88 4.73
CA ALA A 121 16.93 0.95 3.62
C ALA A 121 16.67 -0.45 4.17
N GLY A 122 15.77 -1.19 3.53
CA GLY A 122 15.38 -2.52 3.99
C GLY A 122 13.94 -2.86 3.65
N LYS A 123 13.55 -4.09 3.93
CA LYS A 123 12.21 -4.60 3.66
C LYS A 123 11.44 -4.75 4.98
N VAL A 124 10.23 -4.22 5.03
CA VAL A 124 9.39 -4.25 6.24
C VAL A 124 7.94 -4.56 5.88
N LEU A 125 7.23 -5.20 6.80
CA LEU A 125 5.80 -5.46 6.70
C LEU A 125 5.04 -4.45 7.56
N ILE A 126 4.02 -3.84 6.96
CA ILE A 126 3.01 -3.03 7.63
C ILE A 126 1.75 -3.86 7.66
N THR A 127 1.24 -4.17 8.85
CA THR A 127 -0.01 -4.91 9.00
C THR A 127 -1.08 -4.01 9.58
N CYS A 128 -2.22 -3.94 8.90
CA CYS A 128 -3.42 -3.26 9.38
C CYS A 128 -4.51 -4.28 9.70
N ARG A 129 -5.25 -4.05 10.79
CA ARG A 129 -6.41 -4.87 11.18
C ARG A 129 -7.62 -4.01 11.49
N TRP A 130 -8.79 -4.43 11.02
CA TRP A 130 -10.05 -3.75 11.28
C TRP A 130 -11.22 -4.72 11.09
N ASN A 131 -12.11 -4.83 12.10
CA ASN A 131 -13.29 -5.72 12.06
C ASN A 131 -13.02 -7.14 11.54
N GLY A 132 -11.89 -7.74 11.94
CA GLY A 132 -11.46 -9.08 11.52
C GLY A 132 -10.82 -9.14 10.12
N LEU A 133 -10.85 -8.06 9.34
CA LEU A 133 -10.08 -7.92 8.11
C LEU A 133 -8.62 -7.58 8.43
N VAL A 134 -7.71 -8.12 7.63
CA VAL A 134 -6.26 -8.00 7.78
C VAL A 134 -5.67 -7.63 6.42
N SER A 135 -4.78 -6.66 6.42
CA SER A 135 -4.04 -6.30 5.23
C SER A 135 -2.57 -6.12 5.54
N VAL A 136 -1.72 -6.70 4.68
CA VAL A 136 -0.26 -6.72 4.88
C VAL A 136 0.41 -6.06 3.68
N LEU A 137 0.93 -4.85 3.89
CA LEU A 137 1.75 -4.16 2.92
C LEU A 137 3.21 -4.54 3.13
N THR A 138 3.83 -5.10 2.10
CA THR A 138 5.27 -5.33 2.04
C THR A 138 5.93 -4.17 1.32
N ILE A 139 6.73 -3.38 2.06
CA ILE A 139 7.42 -2.22 1.51
C ILE A 139 8.94 -2.38 1.60
N THR A 140 9.62 -1.99 0.54
CA THR A 140 11.08 -1.90 0.46
C THR A 140 11.45 -0.42 0.50
N ALA A 141 12.06 0.00 1.60
CA ALA A 141 12.65 1.32 1.73
C ALA A 141 13.97 1.37 0.95
N THR A 142 14.14 2.36 0.07
CA THR A 142 15.33 2.57 -0.76
C THR A 142 16.16 3.77 -0.33
#